data_AF-A0A0M8PDV3-F1
#
_entry.id   AF-A0A0M8PDV3-F1
#
_cell.length_a   1.000
_cell.length_b   1.000
_cell.length_c   1.000
_cell.angle_alpha   90.00
_cell.angle_beta   90.00
_cell.angle_gamma   90.00
#
_symmetry.space_group_name_H-M   'P 1'
#
loop_
_entity.id
_entity.type
_entity.pdbx_description
1 polymer ?
#
loop_
_entity_poly.entity_id
_entity_poly.type
_entity_poly.pdbx_seq_one_letter_code
_entity_poly.pdbx_strand_id
1 'polypeptide(L)'
;MNENEITSNATESIEPAGVTAAPDATETAQTEPNADAEPNGNAEAAKYRKQLRAAEKDRDAALEQVDTLRRSIIERLIEQDHRVKPAAVWANGTTVADLLGKDGTVDPAAVAAAVTSAEQNLGVLRPPVGVYVPNEGKSPTVLPTTTSWAKLLNPHSRG
;
A
#
# COMPACT_ATOMS: atom_id res chain seq x y z
N MET A 1 -5.97 -46.87 2.38
CA MET A 1 -7.26 -47.13 1.71
C MET A 1 -8.35 -46.37 2.46
N ASN A 2 -9.42 -45.96 1.76
CA ASN A 2 -10.62 -45.27 2.24
C ASN A 2 -10.32 -43.82 2.74
N GLU A 3 -10.62 -42.74 2.02
CA GLU A 3 -11.75 -42.31 1.16
C GLU A 3 -13.05 -41.90 1.89
N ASN A 4 -13.39 -40.63 1.67
CA ASN A 4 -14.69 -39.95 1.62
C ASN A 4 -15.67 -39.87 2.80
N GLU A 5 -16.36 -38.72 2.77
CA GLU A 5 -17.68 -38.37 3.30
C GLU A 5 -17.73 -37.47 4.55
N ILE A 6 -17.71 -36.15 4.30
CA ILE A 6 -18.30 -35.17 5.23
C ILE A 6 -19.71 -34.88 4.72
N THR A 7 -20.69 -35.49 5.38
CA THR A 7 -22.09 -35.51 4.99
C THR A 7 -22.76 -34.15 5.14
N SER A 8 -23.60 -33.80 4.17
CA SER A 8 -24.52 -32.66 4.24
C SER A 8 -25.45 -32.74 5.46
N ASN A 9 -25.76 -31.60 6.09
CA ASN A 9 -26.96 -31.47 6.90
C ASN A 9 -27.80 -30.28 6.39
N ALA A 10 -29.11 -30.46 6.33
CA ALA A 10 -30.03 -29.57 5.63
C ALA A 10 -31.29 -29.26 6.46
N THR A 11 -31.78 -28.03 6.30
CA THR A 11 -33.19 -27.62 6.44
C THR A 11 -33.88 -27.79 7.80
N GLU A 12 -34.11 -26.64 8.46
CA GLU A 12 -35.27 -26.38 9.32
C GLU A 12 -35.58 -24.86 9.18
N SER A 13 -36.53 -24.38 8.36
CA SER A 13 -37.99 -24.60 8.30
C SER A 13 -38.78 -23.85 9.38
N ILE A 14 -38.94 -22.54 9.22
CA ILE A 14 -39.88 -21.72 10.02
C ILE A 14 -40.65 -20.73 9.11
N GLU A 15 -41.92 -21.02 8.88
CA GLU A 15 -42.99 -20.15 8.34
C GLU A 15 -44.36 -20.82 8.66
N PRO A 16 -45.54 -20.19 8.44
CA PRO A 16 -45.83 -18.83 7.97
C PRO A 16 -46.24 -17.92 9.16
N ALA A 17 -46.91 -16.75 9.09
CA ALA A 17 -47.55 -15.95 8.02
C ALA A 17 -47.48 -14.45 8.44
N GLY A 18 -47.93 -13.42 7.70
CA GLY A 18 -48.62 -13.31 6.41
C GLY A 18 -49.71 -12.23 6.47
N VAL A 19 -49.46 -11.03 5.92
CA VAL A 19 -50.47 -10.06 5.39
C VAL A 19 -49.79 -9.17 4.34
N THR A 20 -50.47 -9.04 3.21
CA THR A 20 -50.17 -8.27 1.99
C THR A 20 -49.85 -6.77 2.16
N ALA A 21 -48.84 -6.30 1.41
CA ALA A 21 -48.87 -5.00 0.71
C ALA A 21 -47.86 -4.98 -0.47
N ALA A 22 -48.36 -4.92 -1.71
CA ALA A 22 -47.58 -4.47 -2.87
C ALA A 22 -47.77 -2.94 -3.02
N PRO A 23 -46.85 -2.21 -3.67
CA PRO A 23 -46.98 -2.06 -5.13
C PRO A 23 -45.65 -2.00 -5.92
N ASP A 24 -45.80 -1.93 -7.24
CA ASP A 24 -44.82 -1.51 -8.26
C ASP A 24 -43.45 -2.20 -8.27
N ALA A 25 -43.43 -3.36 -8.93
CA ALA A 25 -42.34 -3.66 -9.83
C ALA A 25 -42.32 -2.57 -10.94
N THR A 26 -41.38 -1.63 -10.87
CA THR A 26 -41.12 -0.70 -11.97
C THR A 26 -40.64 -1.48 -13.17
N GLU A 27 -41.58 -1.81 -14.06
CA GLU A 27 -41.34 -2.46 -15.33
C GLU A 27 -40.41 -1.58 -16.17
N THR A 28 -39.10 -1.89 -16.14
CA THR A 28 -38.14 -1.29 -17.06
C THR A 28 -38.47 -1.79 -18.45
N ALA A 29 -39.35 -1.07 -19.13
CA ALA A 29 -39.66 -1.28 -20.53
C ALA A 29 -38.35 -1.25 -21.33
N GLN A 30 -37.84 -2.42 -21.67
CA GLN A 30 -36.87 -2.59 -22.74
C GLN A 30 -37.58 -2.25 -24.04
N THR A 31 -37.61 -0.96 -24.37
CA THR A 31 -37.94 -0.51 -25.72
C THR A 31 -36.86 -1.07 -26.63
N GLU A 32 -37.15 -2.17 -27.30
CA GLU A 32 -36.32 -2.68 -28.39
C GLU A 32 -36.10 -1.53 -29.40
N PRO A 33 -34.86 -1.29 -29.85
CA PRO A 33 -34.61 -0.26 -30.84
C PRO A 33 -35.24 -0.69 -32.16
N ASN A 34 -36.40 -0.11 -32.48
CA ASN A 34 -37.10 -0.34 -33.73
C ASN A 34 -36.15 -0.06 -34.91
N ALA A 35 -35.88 -1.07 -35.74
CA ALA A 35 -34.70 -1.13 -36.59
C ALA A 35 -34.75 -0.22 -37.84
N ASP A 36 -35.85 0.50 -38.04
CA ASP A 36 -36.12 1.37 -39.21
C ASP A 36 -36.00 2.88 -38.90
N ALA A 37 -35.34 3.27 -37.81
CA ALA A 37 -35.02 4.67 -37.54
C ALA A 37 -33.78 5.12 -38.34
N GLU A 38 -33.93 6.09 -39.25
CA GLU A 38 -32.79 6.75 -39.91
C GLU A 38 -31.74 7.23 -38.89
N PRO A 39 -30.44 7.24 -39.25
CA PRO A 39 -29.36 7.60 -38.33
C PRO A 39 -29.43 9.08 -37.92
N ASN A 40 -30.21 9.35 -36.88
CA ASN A 40 -30.38 10.68 -36.30
C ASN A 40 -29.05 11.16 -35.71
N GLY A 41 -28.35 12.04 -36.45
CA GLY A 41 -27.04 12.55 -36.06
C GLY A 41 -27.01 13.22 -34.67
N ASN A 42 -28.15 13.67 -34.14
CA ASN A 42 -28.23 14.19 -32.77
C ASN A 42 -28.07 13.09 -31.70
N ALA A 43 -28.49 11.85 -31.98
CA ALA A 43 -28.33 10.71 -31.07
C ALA A 43 -26.86 10.27 -30.99
N GLU A 44 -26.17 10.16 -32.13
CA GLU A 44 -24.73 9.89 -32.17
C GLU A 44 -23.93 11.05 -31.54
N ALA A 45 -24.29 12.31 -31.81
CA ALA A 45 -23.66 13.46 -31.15
C ALA A 45 -23.85 13.44 -29.61
N ALA A 46 -25.02 13.02 -29.11
CA ALA A 46 -25.27 12.88 -27.67
C ALA A 46 -24.42 11.75 -27.05
N LYS A 47 -24.30 10.62 -27.74
CA LYS A 47 -23.46 9.46 -27.37
C LYS A 47 -21.98 9.84 -27.28
N TYR A 48 -21.43 10.54 -28.28
CA TYR A 48 -20.04 11.01 -28.25
C TYR A 48 -19.78 12.02 -27.11
N ARG A 49 -20.72 12.93 -26.81
CA ARG A 49 -20.60 13.83 -25.64
C ARG A 49 -20.63 13.07 -24.31
N LYS A 50 -21.32 11.93 -24.23
CA LYS A 50 -21.31 11.05 -23.04
C LYS A 50 -19.96 10.32 -22.92
N GLN A 51 -19.45 9.79 -24.02
CA GLN A 51 -18.15 9.11 -24.08
C GLN A 51 -16.98 10.05 -23.73
N LEU A 52 -16.98 11.29 -24.25
CA LEU A 52 -15.95 12.28 -23.93
C LEU A 52 -15.88 12.56 -22.43
N ARG A 53 -17.02 12.87 -21.79
CA ARG A 53 -17.06 13.14 -20.34
C ARG A 53 -16.70 11.93 -19.48
N ALA A 54 -17.00 10.71 -19.96
CA ALA A 54 -16.56 9.49 -19.31
C ALA A 54 -15.02 9.38 -19.37
N ALA A 55 -14.43 9.54 -20.56
CA ALA A 55 -12.98 9.50 -20.74
C ALA A 55 -12.24 10.61 -19.97
N GLU A 56 -12.80 11.81 -19.88
CA GLU A 56 -12.27 12.91 -19.05
C GLU A 56 -12.27 12.53 -17.56
N LYS A 57 -13.39 11.99 -17.06
CA LYS A 57 -13.49 11.49 -15.68
C LYS A 57 -12.51 10.35 -15.39
N ASP A 58 -12.38 9.40 -16.31
CA ASP A 58 -11.51 8.23 -16.17
C ASP A 58 -10.03 8.66 -16.17
N ARG A 59 -9.67 9.64 -17.02
CA ARG A 59 -8.34 10.30 -16.99
C ARG A 59 -8.07 10.96 -15.64
N ASP A 60 -9.01 11.76 -15.13
CA ASP A 60 -8.81 12.52 -13.90
C ASP A 60 -8.68 11.59 -12.69
N ALA A 61 -9.49 10.52 -12.64
CA ALA A 61 -9.35 9.45 -11.64
C ALA A 61 -8.01 8.69 -11.74
N ALA A 62 -7.50 8.45 -12.96
CA ALA A 62 -6.19 7.84 -13.16
C ALA A 62 -5.05 8.75 -12.70
N LEU A 63 -5.15 10.06 -12.92
CA LEU A 63 -4.17 11.04 -12.43
C LEU A 63 -4.14 11.11 -10.90
N GLU A 64 -5.30 11.13 -10.24
CA GLU A 64 -5.42 11.09 -8.77
C GLU A 64 -4.77 9.81 -8.18
N GLN A 65 -4.98 8.66 -8.81
CA GLN A 65 -4.33 7.41 -8.42
C GLN A 65 -2.80 7.46 -8.60
N VAL A 66 -2.32 8.00 -9.72
CA VAL A 66 -0.88 8.14 -10.00
C VAL A 66 -0.20 9.08 -9.01
N ASP A 67 -0.83 10.20 -8.66
CA ASP A 67 -0.26 11.14 -7.68
C ASP A 67 -0.29 10.58 -6.25
N THR A 68 -1.31 9.79 -5.90
CA THR A 68 -1.34 9.02 -4.64
C THR A 68 -0.20 8.00 -4.58
N LEU A 69 0.03 7.25 -5.67
CA LEU A 69 1.13 6.28 -5.77
C LEU A 69 2.50 6.97 -5.68
N ARG A 70 2.72 8.05 -6.45
CA ARG A 70 3.95 8.87 -6.40
C ARG A 70 4.24 9.35 -4.99
N ARG A 71 3.23 9.87 -4.29
CA ARG A 71 3.36 10.29 -2.90
C ARG A 71 3.83 9.14 -2.00
N SER A 72 3.19 7.97 -2.08
CA SER A 72 3.60 6.81 -1.28
C SER A 72 5.03 6.31 -1.59
N ILE A 73 5.47 6.43 -2.85
CA ILE A 73 6.83 6.08 -3.28
C ILE A 73 7.85 7.06 -2.67
N ILE A 74 7.57 8.36 -2.73
CA ILE A 74 8.38 9.41 -2.10
C ILE A 74 8.47 9.19 -0.58
N GLU A 75 7.33 8.93 0.08
CA GLU A 75 7.28 8.70 1.53
C GLU A 75 8.11 7.46 1.92
N ARG A 76 8.00 6.35 1.17
CA ARG A 76 8.86 5.17 1.35
C ARG A 76 10.34 5.50 1.16
N LEU A 77 10.71 6.26 0.13
CA LEU A 77 12.10 6.62 -0.16
C LEU A 77 12.72 7.44 0.99
N ILE A 78 11.96 8.42 1.51
CA ILE A 78 12.37 9.25 2.66
C ILE A 78 12.59 8.38 3.91
N GLU A 79 11.69 7.43 4.19
CA GLU A 79 11.82 6.55 5.36
C GLU A 79 12.99 5.56 5.24
N GLN A 80 13.20 4.97 4.06
CA GLN A 80 14.22 3.94 3.85
C GLN A 80 15.64 4.53 3.78
N ASP A 81 15.85 5.55 2.95
CA ASP A 81 17.19 6.05 2.64
C ASP A 81 17.63 7.17 3.59
N HIS A 82 16.68 7.99 4.04
CA HIS A 82 16.97 9.14 4.90
C HIS A 82 16.61 8.93 6.37
N ARG A 83 15.71 8.00 6.70
CA ARG A 83 15.25 7.72 8.08
C ARG A 83 14.62 8.94 8.78
N VAL A 84 14.07 9.86 8.00
CA VAL A 84 13.31 11.04 8.46
C VAL A 84 11.82 10.73 8.33
N LYS A 85 10.97 11.35 9.16
CA LYS A 85 9.51 11.26 8.99
C LYS A 85 9.09 12.05 7.74
N PRO A 86 8.37 11.46 6.75
CA PRO A 86 7.98 12.18 5.54
C PRO A 86 7.13 13.43 5.80
N ALA A 87 6.36 13.43 6.90
CA ALA A 87 5.63 14.60 7.38
C ALA A 87 6.49 15.86 7.55
N ALA A 88 7.80 15.74 7.83
CA ALA A 88 8.71 16.89 7.91
C ALA A 88 8.96 17.52 6.53
N VAL A 89 9.11 16.71 5.47
CA VAL A 89 9.29 17.20 4.10
C VAL A 89 8.02 17.92 3.62
N TRP A 90 6.85 17.33 3.90
CA TRP A 90 5.57 17.96 3.58
C TRP A 90 5.30 19.24 4.39
N ALA A 91 5.68 19.28 5.67
CA ALA A 91 5.56 20.48 6.52
C ALA A 91 6.51 21.61 6.10
N ASN A 92 7.61 21.30 5.42
CA ASN A 92 8.53 22.28 4.82
C ASN A 92 7.97 22.92 3.53
N GLY A 93 6.75 22.57 3.12
CA GLY A 93 6.07 23.14 1.95
C GLY A 93 6.45 22.53 0.59
N THR A 94 7.27 21.48 0.58
CA THR A 94 7.59 20.73 -0.66
C THR A 94 6.36 20.05 -1.23
N THR A 95 6.14 20.15 -2.54
CA THR A 95 5.06 19.46 -3.26
C THR A 95 5.55 18.19 -3.95
N VAL A 96 4.63 17.33 -4.40
CA VAL A 96 5.01 16.15 -5.20
C VAL A 96 5.71 16.57 -6.49
N ALA A 97 5.27 17.65 -7.15
CA ALA A 97 5.84 18.11 -8.41
C ALA A 97 7.30 18.56 -8.31
N ASP A 98 7.71 19.14 -7.17
CA ASP A 98 9.10 19.55 -6.90
C ASP A 98 10.07 18.35 -6.79
N LEU A 99 9.51 17.14 -6.63
CA LEU A 99 10.22 15.89 -6.41
C LEU A 99 10.16 14.94 -7.62
N LEU A 100 9.63 15.42 -8.76
CA LEU A 100 9.59 14.66 -10.01
C LEU A 100 10.70 15.09 -10.98
N GLY A 101 11.25 14.11 -11.67
CA GLY A 101 12.07 14.32 -12.86
C GLY A 101 11.26 14.83 -14.06
N LYS A 102 11.97 15.20 -15.13
CA LYS A 102 11.37 15.72 -16.39
C LYS A 102 10.48 14.70 -17.11
N ASP A 103 10.61 13.42 -16.76
CA ASP A 103 9.81 12.30 -17.25
C ASP A 103 8.58 12.00 -16.36
N GLY A 104 8.40 12.72 -15.26
CA GLY A 104 7.32 12.51 -14.29
C GLY A 104 7.53 11.31 -13.37
N THR A 105 8.75 10.75 -13.31
CA THR A 105 9.17 9.77 -12.29
C THR A 105 9.71 10.49 -11.05
N VAL A 106 9.86 9.81 -9.91
CA VAL A 106 10.41 10.41 -8.69
C VAL A 106 11.92 10.58 -8.82
N ASP A 107 12.44 11.79 -8.60
CA ASP A 107 13.88 12.08 -8.60
C ASP A 107 14.47 11.92 -7.18
N PRO A 108 15.33 10.91 -6.94
CA PRO A 108 15.95 10.71 -5.63
C PRO A 108 16.84 11.88 -5.19
N ALA A 109 17.44 12.62 -6.13
CA ALA A 109 18.30 13.77 -5.80
C ALA A 109 17.46 14.96 -5.31
N ALA A 110 16.31 15.22 -5.94
CA ALA A 110 15.35 16.22 -5.46
C ALA A 110 14.81 15.85 -4.07
N VAL A 111 14.47 14.58 -3.83
CA VAL A 111 14.02 14.08 -2.51
C VAL A 111 15.11 14.29 -1.45
N ALA A 112 16.36 13.93 -1.75
CA ALA A 112 17.48 14.14 -0.83
C ALA A 112 17.72 15.63 -0.49
N ALA A 113 17.57 16.52 -1.47
CA ALA A 113 17.67 17.97 -1.26
C ALA A 113 16.51 18.51 -0.40
N ALA A 114 15.27 18.06 -0.66
CA ALA A 114 14.10 18.46 0.11
C ALA A 114 14.16 17.97 1.57
N VAL A 115 14.64 16.75 1.79
CA VAL A 115 14.93 16.22 3.13
C VAL A 115 15.96 17.11 3.84
N THR A 116 17.08 17.44 3.18
CA THR A 116 18.13 18.30 3.76
C THR A 116 17.60 19.69 4.12
N SER A 117 16.73 20.26 3.28
CA SER A 117 16.03 21.52 3.55
C SER A 117 15.10 21.41 4.77
N ALA A 118 14.34 20.31 4.90
CA ALA A 118 13.46 20.07 6.05
C ALA A 118 14.25 19.86 7.35
N GLU A 119 15.40 19.17 7.31
CA GLU A 119 16.32 19.03 8.44
C GLU A 119 16.82 20.39 8.94
N GLN A 120 17.20 21.29 8.02
CA GLN A 120 17.70 22.64 8.33
C GLN A 120 16.61 23.58 8.85
N ASN A 121 15.44 23.60 8.21
CA ASN A 121 14.37 24.54 8.53
C ASN A 121 13.55 24.14 9.77
N LEU A 122 13.34 22.83 9.98
CA LEU A 122 12.48 22.30 11.04
C LEU A 122 13.28 21.67 12.21
N GLY A 123 14.60 21.58 12.10
CA GLY A 123 15.47 20.97 13.12
C GLY A 123 15.24 19.47 13.31
N VAL A 124 14.63 18.79 12.33
CA VAL A 124 14.31 17.35 12.41
C VAL A 124 15.58 16.55 12.16
N LEU A 125 16.30 16.23 13.23
CA LEU A 125 17.50 15.40 13.16
C LEU A 125 17.16 13.95 12.77
N ARG A 126 17.97 13.35 11.89
CA ARG A 126 17.96 11.90 11.68
C ARG A 126 18.25 11.20 13.01
N PRO A 127 17.57 10.09 13.33
CA PRO A 127 17.93 9.27 14.48
C PRO A 127 19.42 8.87 14.34
N PRO A 128 20.25 9.04 15.40
CA PRO A 128 21.60 8.53 15.35
C PRO A 128 21.54 7.02 15.10
N VAL A 129 22.38 6.54 14.19
CA VAL A 129 22.62 5.09 14.06
C VAL A 129 23.10 4.64 15.44
N GLY A 130 22.39 3.69 16.05
CA GLY A 130 22.63 3.26 17.43
C GLY A 130 24.09 2.83 17.64
N VAL A 131 24.58 2.90 18.88
CA VAL A 131 25.97 2.60 19.22
C VAL A 131 26.32 1.19 18.73
N TYR A 132 27.05 1.11 17.63
CA TYR A 132 27.52 -0.15 17.07
C TYR A 132 28.75 -0.61 17.85
N VAL A 133 28.58 -1.61 18.71
CA VAL A 133 29.70 -2.28 19.39
C VAL A 133 30.17 -3.45 18.53
N PRO A 134 31.40 -3.41 17.96
CA PRO A 134 31.90 -4.52 17.18
C PRO A 134 31.99 -5.79 18.01
N ASN A 135 31.33 -6.86 17.54
CA ASN A 135 31.23 -8.19 18.15
C ASN A 135 30.25 -8.35 19.33
N GLU A 136 29.38 -7.38 19.60
CA GLU A 136 28.23 -7.64 20.46
C GLU A 136 27.35 -8.77 19.89
N GLY A 137 26.88 -9.67 20.76
CA GLY A 137 26.14 -10.88 20.37
C GLY A 137 26.94 -12.00 19.71
N LYS A 138 28.24 -11.83 19.41
CA LYS A 138 29.08 -12.90 18.86
C LYS A 138 29.65 -13.78 19.98
N SER A 139 29.24 -15.04 20.02
CA SER A 139 29.99 -16.07 20.75
C SER A 139 31.33 -16.36 20.05
N PRO A 140 32.42 -16.64 20.78
CA PRO A 140 33.69 -17.00 20.16
C PRO A 140 33.56 -18.37 19.46
N THR A 141 33.93 -18.44 18.18
CA THR A 141 33.92 -19.68 17.39
C THR A 141 34.88 -20.74 17.95
N VAL A 142 35.93 -20.31 18.65
CA VAL A 142 36.82 -21.19 19.41
C VAL A 142 36.29 -21.29 20.83
N LEU A 143 35.72 -22.45 21.17
CA LEU A 143 35.48 -22.80 22.57
C LEU A 143 36.83 -22.75 23.32
N PRO A 144 36.95 -22.02 24.43
CA PRO A 144 38.20 -21.99 25.18
C PRO A 144 38.54 -23.40 25.65
N THR A 145 39.74 -23.88 25.36
CA THR A 145 40.22 -25.20 25.81
C THR A 145 40.39 -25.17 27.33
N THR A 146 39.31 -25.48 28.06
CA THR A 146 39.20 -25.03 29.44
C THR A 146 40.23 -25.70 30.36
N THR A 147 40.99 -24.88 31.09
CA THR A 147 41.12 -25.12 32.53
C THR A 147 39.71 -24.97 33.10
N SER A 148 39.02 -26.09 33.25
CA SER A 148 37.65 -26.10 33.76
C SER A 148 37.63 -25.67 35.23
N TRP A 149 36.49 -25.18 35.72
CA TRP A 149 36.31 -24.89 37.14
C TRP A 149 36.61 -26.12 38.02
N ALA A 150 36.32 -27.34 37.53
CA ALA A 150 36.70 -28.59 38.20
C ALA A 150 38.23 -28.77 38.37
N LYS A 151 39.04 -28.23 37.45
CA LYS A 151 40.52 -28.23 37.52
C LYS A 151 41.07 -27.16 38.49
N LEU A 152 40.30 -26.12 38.78
CA LEU A 152 40.65 -25.08 39.77
C LEU A 152 40.23 -25.48 41.20
N LEU A 153 39.10 -26.17 41.37
CA LEU A 153 38.63 -26.61 42.68
C LEU A 153 39.27 -27.92 43.19
N ASN A 154 40.06 -28.62 42.37
CA ASN A 154 40.67 -29.89 42.76
C ASN A 154 42.21 -29.87 42.59
N PRO A 155 42.98 -29.62 43.67
CA PRO A 155 44.43 -29.34 43.59
C PRO A 155 45.31 -30.54 43.17
N HIS A 156 44.73 -31.73 42.98
CA HIS A 156 45.44 -32.97 42.68
C HIS A 156 45.36 -33.43 41.21
N SER A 157 44.67 -32.70 40.30
CA SER A 157 44.65 -33.05 38.87
C SER A 157 45.93 -32.61 38.15
N ARG A 158 47.02 -33.36 38.36
CA ARG A 158 48.24 -33.31 37.54
C ARG A 158 48.29 -34.49 36.57
N GLY A 159 48.69 -34.20 35.32
CA GLY A 159 49.15 -35.20 34.34
C GLY A 159 48.07 -36.13 33.83
#